data_AF-A0A350M5T2-F1
#
_entry.id   AF-A0A350M5T2-F1
#
_cell.length_a   1.000
_cell.length_b   1.000
_cell.length_c   1.000
_cell.angle_alpha   90.00
_cell.angle_beta   90.00
_cell.angle_gamma   90.00
#
_symmetry.space_group_name_H-M   'P 1'
#
loop_
_entity.id
_entity.type
_entity.pdbx_description
1 polymer ?
#
loop_
_entity_poly.entity_id
_entity_poly.type
_entity_poly.pdbx_seq_one_letter_code
_entity_poly.pdbx_strand_id
1 'polypeptide(L)'
;MCNVLTFVFQNELALDTVDTETISTITNMIRNGDHVENKRLVSCYYQSTPIILYHVSRLISVANHPELNRIKDTVVQEAIRCLNSTGNLMEKVILLSSLYRLGEESDFELSMDRLEEDMDDFYWFTASPFCGRRLWIRKLVGKSDCLHLKYKSRAYYLALIQELKVLSGATMRSTGSQGMVLFKGTEGL
;
A
#
# COMPACT_ATOMS: atom_id res chain seq x y z
N MET A 1 5.91 7.36 -8.20
CA MET A 1 5.40 7.05 -9.54
C MET A 1 3.88 6.91 -9.52
N CYS A 2 3.29 5.95 -8.78
CA CYS A 2 1.83 5.79 -8.74
C CYS A 2 1.06 7.07 -8.37
N ASN A 3 1.49 7.84 -7.36
CA ASN A 3 0.76 9.06 -6.95
C ASN A 3 0.59 10.08 -8.08
N VAL A 4 1.60 10.24 -8.95
CA VAL A 4 1.54 11.19 -10.08
C VAL A 4 0.58 10.67 -11.14
N LEU A 5 0.70 9.39 -11.51
CA LEU A 5 -0.25 8.77 -12.45
C LEU A 5 -1.69 8.78 -11.91
N THR A 6 -1.89 8.54 -10.61
CA THR A 6 -3.21 8.67 -9.97
C THR A 6 -3.76 10.08 -10.18
N PHE A 7 -2.95 11.12 -9.98
CA PHE A 7 -3.36 12.50 -10.25
C PHE A 7 -3.70 12.72 -11.74
N VAL A 8 -2.88 12.21 -12.67
CA VAL A 8 -3.11 12.31 -14.12
C VAL A 8 -4.47 11.68 -14.49
N PHE A 9 -4.74 10.46 -14.04
CA PHE A 9 -6.01 9.77 -14.31
C PHE A 9 -7.22 10.46 -13.63
N GLN A 10 -7.09 10.89 -12.37
CA GLN A 10 -8.18 11.56 -11.65
C GLN A 10 -8.60 12.90 -12.26
N ASN A 11 -7.68 13.57 -12.95
CA ASN A 11 -7.94 14.85 -13.60
C ASN A 11 -8.10 14.72 -15.13
N GLU A 12 -8.23 13.49 -15.64
CA GLU A 12 -8.45 13.21 -17.06
C GLU A 12 -7.40 13.86 -17.98
N LEU A 13 -6.16 13.96 -17.51
CA LEU A 13 -5.07 14.54 -18.30
C LEU A 13 -4.62 13.54 -19.37
N ALA A 14 -4.21 14.06 -20.54
CA ALA A 14 -3.66 13.24 -21.60
C ALA A 14 -2.34 12.60 -21.14
N LEU A 15 -2.21 11.28 -21.35
CA LEU A 15 -0.97 10.56 -21.08
C LEU A 15 0.11 10.99 -22.08
N ASP A 16 1.30 11.24 -21.58
CA ASP A 16 2.48 11.40 -22.41
C ASP A 16 3.29 10.10 -22.52
N THR A 17 4.43 10.18 -23.22
CA THR A 17 5.35 9.05 -23.37
C THR A 17 5.90 8.57 -22.02
N VAL A 18 6.20 9.49 -21.09
CA VAL A 18 6.74 9.17 -19.77
C VAL A 18 5.69 8.45 -18.92
N ASP A 19 4.44 8.90 -18.98
CA ASP A 19 3.32 8.25 -18.30
C ASP A 19 3.14 6.82 -18.78
N THR A 20 3.15 6.63 -20.10
CA THR A 20 2.99 5.32 -20.75
C THR A 20 4.11 4.35 -20.36
N GLU A 21 5.38 4.81 -20.42
CA GLU A 21 6.53 4.01 -19.99
C GLU A 21 6.51 3.70 -18.49
N THR A 22 6.00 4.63 -17.67
CA THR A 22 5.82 4.42 -16.23
C THR A 22 4.76 3.35 -15.96
N ILE A 23 3.64 3.36 -16.68
CA ILE A 23 2.60 2.32 -16.59
C ILE A 23 3.19 0.95 -16.97
N SER A 24 3.94 0.88 -18.07
CA SER A 24 4.58 -0.37 -18.48
C SER A 24 5.56 -0.89 -17.43
N THR A 25 6.37 0.01 -16.85
CA THR A 25 7.31 -0.31 -15.77
C THR A 25 6.60 -0.88 -14.54
N ILE A 26 5.51 -0.26 -14.08
CA ILE A 26 4.72 -0.74 -12.93
C ILE A 26 4.11 -2.12 -13.26
N THR A 27 3.53 -2.26 -14.45
CA THR A 27 2.91 -3.51 -14.91
C THR A 27 3.93 -4.65 -14.92
N ASN A 28 5.12 -4.42 -15.47
CA ASN A 28 6.18 -5.42 -15.53
C ASN A 28 6.73 -5.76 -14.13
N MET A 29 6.90 -4.78 -13.25
CA MET A 29 7.31 -5.01 -11.85
C MET A 29 6.34 -5.95 -11.12
N ILE A 30 5.03 -5.79 -11.33
CA ILE A 30 4.03 -6.68 -10.72
C ILE A 30 4.12 -8.07 -11.33
N ARG A 31 4.10 -8.17 -12.67
CA ARG A 31 4.13 -9.46 -13.40
C ARG A 31 5.37 -10.30 -13.10
N ASN A 32 6.51 -9.66 -12.89
CA ASN A 32 7.77 -10.33 -12.60
C ASN A 32 7.96 -10.69 -11.12
N GLY A 33 7.05 -10.27 -10.23
CA GLY A 33 7.19 -10.48 -8.78
C GLY A 33 8.22 -9.57 -8.10
N ASP A 34 8.71 -8.54 -8.79
CA ASP A 34 9.78 -7.66 -8.27
C ASP A 34 9.34 -6.82 -7.06
N HIS A 35 8.04 -6.58 -6.91
CA HIS A 35 7.46 -5.92 -5.74
C HIS A 35 7.58 -6.75 -4.44
N VAL A 36 7.86 -8.05 -4.56
CA VAL A 36 8.11 -8.98 -3.44
C VAL A 36 9.62 -9.14 -3.24
N GLU A 37 10.31 -9.62 -4.28
CA GLU A 37 11.73 -10.01 -4.21
C GLU A 37 12.69 -8.82 -4.24
N ASN A 38 12.33 -7.76 -4.97
CA ASN A 38 13.21 -6.66 -5.33
C ASN A 38 12.68 -5.30 -4.83
N LYS A 39 11.85 -5.28 -3.77
CA LYS A 39 11.15 -4.09 -3.26
C LYS A 39 11.99 -2.81 -3.16
N ARG A 40 13.24 -2.91 -2.68
CA ARG A 40 14.17 -1.76 -2.54
C ARG A 40 14.76 -1.26 -3.87
N LEU A 41 14.80 -2.12 -4.88
CA LEU A 41 15.25 -1.78 -6.23
C LEU A 41 14.13 -1.16 -7.06
N VAL A 42 12.89 -1.64 -6.89
CA VAL A 42 11.76 -1.13 -7.65
C VAL A 42 11.11 0.09 -7.01
N SER A 43 11.23 0.22 -5.69
CA SER A 43 10.75 1.38 -4.97
C SER A 43 11.79 1.87 -3.98
N CYS A 44 12.28 3.05 -4.30
CA CYS A 44 13.31 3.75 -3.57
C CYS A 44 12.82 4.28 -2.21
N TYR A 45 11.53 4.60 -2.16
CA TYR A 45 10.87 5.26 -1.04
C TYR A 45 9.86 4.39 -0.29
N TYR A 46 9.34 3.36 -0.96
CA TYR A 46 8.34 2.43 -0.42
C TYR A 46 8.93 1.02 -0.41
N GLN A 47 9.64 0.68 0.67
CA GLN A 47 10.46 -0.52 0.72
C GLN A 47 9.74 -1.76 1.27
N SER A 48 8.41 -1.71 1.40
CA SER A 48 7.58 -2.86 1.80
C SER A 48 6.56 -3.19 0.72
N THR A 49 6.32 -4.49 0.54
CA THR A 49 5.33 -5.00 -0.40
C THR A 49 3.92 -4.46 -0.11
N PRO A 50 3.44 -4.40 1.15
CA PRO A 50 2.15 -3.79 1.47
C PRO A 50 1.99 -2.34 0.99
N ILE A 51 3.03 -1.52 1.14
CA ILE A 51 2.97 -0.11 0.70
C ILE A 51 3.01 -0.01 -0.83
N ILE A 52 3.78 -0.86 -1.51
CA ILE A 52 3.79 -0.92 -2.98
C ILE A 52 2.38 -1.30 -3.49
N LEU A 53 1.79 -2.36 -2.94
CA LEU A 53 0.45 -2.83 -3.31
C LEU A 53 -0.61 -1.76 -3.05
N TYR A 54 -0.51 -1.02 -1.95
CA TYR A 54 -1.39 0.12 -1.65
C TYR A 54 -1.37 1.18 -2.76
N HIS A 55 -0.17 1.61 -3.16
CA HIS A 55 -0.04 2.63 -4.21
C HIS A 55 -0.49 2.13 -5.58
N VAL A 56 -0.21 0.87 -5.92
CA VAL A 56 -0.66 0.28 -7.18
C VAL A 56 -2.19 0.11 -7.20
N SER A 57 -2.80 -0.33 -6.11
CA SER A 57 -4.25 -0.49 -6.00
C SER A 57 -4.99 0.85 -6.13
N ARG A 58 -4.45 1.92 -5.53
CA ARG A 58 -4.97 3.28 -5.72
C ARG A 58 -4.93 3.71 -7.18
N LEU A 59 -3.83 3.43 -7.88
CA LEU A 59 -3.70 3.73 -9.30
C LEU A 59 -4.72 2.93 -10.13
N ILE A 60 -4.79 1.62 -9.96
CA ILE A 60 -5.75 0.75 -10.67
C ILE A 60 -7.20 1.21 -10.42
N SER A 61 -7.54 1.61 -9.18
CA SER A 61 -8.92 2.00 -8.85
C SER A 61 -9.44 3.25 -9.58
N VAL A 62 -8.54 4.09 -10.10
CA VAL A 62 -8.90 5.31 -10.85
C VAL A 62 -8.55 5.20 -12.33
N ALA A 63 -7.63 4.31 -12.69
CA ALA A 63 -7.13 4.18 -14.04
C ALA A 63 -7.92 3.11 -14.80
N ASN A 64 -8.76 3.53 -15.75
CA ASN A 64 -9.30 2.62 -16.73
C ASN A 64 -8.28 2.38 -17.87
N HIS A 65 -7.15 1.75 -17.56
CA HIS A 65 -6.05 1.50 -18.50
C HIS A 65 -5.85 0.00 -18.75
N PRO A 66 -5.77 -0.47 -20.02
CA PRO A 66 -5.70 -1.91 -20.33
C PRO A 66 -4.55 -2.66 -19.64
N GLU A 67 -3.36 -2.07 -19.55
CA GLU A 67 -2.22 -2.73 -18.89
C GLU A 67 -2.40 -2.88 -17.37
N LEU A 68 -2.98 -1.85 -16.74
CA LEU A 68 -3.23 -1.86 -15.29
C LEU A 68 -4.36 -2.82 -14.95
N ASN A 69 -5.39 -2.89 -15.77
CA ASN A 69 -6.49 -3.85 -15.61
C ASN A 69 -6.00 -5.30 -15.67
N ARG A 70 -5.01 -5.61 -16.51
CA ARG A 70 -4.43 -6.97 -16.64
C ARG A 70 -3.70 -7.46 -15.40
N ILE A 71 -3.23 -6.56 -14.54
CA ILE A 71 -2.52 -6.94 -13.30
C ILE A 71 -3.40 -6.88 -12.05
N LYS A 72 -4.66 -6.44 -12.18
CA LYS A 72 -5.59 -6.28 -11.05
C LYS A 72 -5.68 -7.56 -10.21
N ASP A 73 -5.96 -8.70 -10.84
CA ASP A 73 -6.14 -9.97 -10.14
C ASP A 73 -4.86 -10.42 -9.43
N THR A 74 -3.70 -10.21 -10.05
CA THR A 74 -2.40 -10.47 -9.41
C THR A 74 -2.21 -9.60 -8.17
N VAL A 75 -2.53 -8.30 -8.25
CA VAL A 75 -2.45 -7.37 -7.11
C VAL A 75 -3.40 -7.79 -5.98
N VAL A 76 -4.63 -8.22 -6.31
CA VAL A 76 -5.60 -8.74 -5.33
C VAL A 76 -5.05 -9.98 -4.63
N GLN A 77 -4.59 -10.98 -5.37
CA GLN A 77 -4.06 -12.23 -4.81
C GLN A 77 -2.87 -11.96 -3.90
N GLU A 78 -1.98 -11.06 -4.30
CA GLU A 78 -0.82 -10.66 -3.51
C GLU A 78 -1.20 -9.88 -2.25
N ALA A 79 -2.19 -8.98 -2.34
CA ALA A 79 -2.70 -8.27 -1.18
C ALA A 79 -3.34 -9.22 -0.15
N ILE A 80 -4.12 -10.19 -0.60
CA ILE A 80 -4.70 -11.25 0.26
C ILE A 80 -3.57 -12.07 0.92
N ARG A 81 -2.57 -12.49 0.14
CA ARG A 81 -1.42 -13.23 0.65
C ARG A 81 -0.68 -12.45 1.75
N CYS A 82 -0.36 -11.18 1.49
CA CYS A 82 0.28 -10.31 2.47
C CYS A 82 -0.59 -10.10 3.71
N LEU A 83 -1.91 -9.93 3.53
CA LEU A 83 -2.86 -9.70 4.62
C LEU A 83 -2.89 -10.88 5.60
N ASN A 84 -2.85 -12.09 5.06
CA ASN A 84 -2.84 -13.33 5.84
C ASN A 84 -1.49 -13.59 6.55
N SER A 85 -0.39 -13.03 6.04
CA SER A 85 0.94 -13.24 6.61
C SER A 85 1.41 -12.16 7.57
N THR A 86 0.86 -10.94 7.49
CA THR A 86 1.37 -9.81 8.28
C THR A 86 0.90 -9.85 9.74
N GLY A 87 1.84 -9.59 10.65
CA GLY A 87 1.57 -9.40 12.07
C GLY A 87 1.25 -7.95 12.46
N ASN A 88 1.57 -6.97 11.59
CA ASN A 88 1.42 -5.55 11.88
C ASN A 88 0.07 -5.02 11.39
N LEU A 89 -0.72 -4.44 12.28
CA LEU A 89 -2.07 -3.96 11.98
C LEU A 89 -2.08 -2.75 11.04
N MET A 90 -1.04 -1.91 10.99
CA MET A 90 -0.96 -0.83 10.01
C MET A 90 -0.74 -1.36 8.59
N GLU A 91 0.00 -2.45 8.42
CA GLU A 91 0.06 -3.17 7.13
C GLU A 91 -1.31 -3.74 6.76
N LYS A 92 -2.04 -4.32 7.73
CA LYS A 92 -3.42 -4.77 7.48
C LYS A 92 -4.34 -3.65 7.03
N VAL A 93 -4.24 -2.47 7.66
CA VAL A 93 -5.06 -1.29 7.29
C VAL A 93 -4.91 -0.95 5.81
N ILE A 94 -3.68 -0.91 5.32
CA ILE A 94 -3.41 -0.51 3.93
C ILE A 94 -3.69 -1.64 2.94
N LEU A 95 -3.53 -2.90 3.33
CA LEU A 95 -3.88 -4.06 2.52
C LEU A 95 -5.41 -4.20 2.38
N LEU A 96 -6.15 -4.07 3.48
CA LEU A 96 -7.62 -4.01 3.45
C LEU A 96 -8.10 -2.82 2.60
N SER A 97 -7.51 -1.63 2.76
CA SER A 97 -7.84 -0.48 1.92
C SER A 97 -7.58 -0.75 0.44
N SER A 98 -6.52 -1.50 0.11
CA SER A 98 -6.21 -1.91 -1.25
C SER A 98 -7.28 -2.83 -1.83
N LEU A 99 -7.70 -3.83 -1.07
CA LEU A 99 -8.75 -4.79 -1.45
C LEU A 99 -10.09 -4.08 -1.68
N TYR A 100 -10.53 -3.26 -0.73
CA TYR A 100 -11.78 -2.50 -0.86
C TYR A 100 -11.78 -1.57 -2.09
N ARG A 101 -10.65 -0.94 -2.41
CA ARG A 101 -10.51 -0.11 -3.62
C ARG A 101 -10.63 -0.89 -4.91
N LEU A 102 -10.25 -2.16 -4.89
CA LEU A 102 -10.34 -3.05 -6.05
C LEU A 102 -11.68 -3.79 -6.14
N GLY A 103 -12.60 -3.53 -5.20
CA GLY A 103 -13.93 -4.14 -5.15
C GLY A 103 -13.97 -5.47 -4.41
N GLU A 104 -12.91 -5.81 -3.66
CA GLU A 104 -12.85 -7.00 -2.83
C GLU A 104 -13.31 -6.64 -1.41
N GLU A 105 -14.44 -7.20 -0.99
CA GLU A 105 -14.93 -7.04 0.37
C GLU A 105 -14.28 -8.07 1.30
N SER A 106 -13.97 -7.67 2.53
CA SER A 106 -13.38 -8.56 3.52
C SER A 106 -13.80 -8.16 4.92
N ASP A 107 -14.32 -9.11 5.69
CA ASP A 107 -14.63 -8.87 7.09
C ASP A 107 -13.34 -8.71 7.89
N PHE A 108 -13.33 -7.78 8.84
CA PHE A 108 -12.17 -7.52 9.68
C PHE A 108 -12.54 -6.91 11.02
N GLU A 109 -11.63 -7.13 11.96
CA GLU A 109 -11.65 -6.54 13.28
C GLU A 109 -10.24 -6.05 13.63
N LEU A 110 -10.11 -4.75 13.92
CA LEU A 110 -8.84 -4.12 14.24
C LEU A 110 -8.96 -3.38 15.58
N SER A 111 -8.19 -3.81 16.58
CA SER A 111 -8.07 -3.11 17.86
C SER A 111 -7.30 -1.79 17.65
N MET A 112 -7.87 -0.69 18.13
CA MET A 112 -7.23 0.63 18.07
C MET A 112 -5.99 0.71 18.95
N ASP A 113 -6.01 0.10 20.12
CA ASP A 113 -4.86 0.11 21.05
C ASP A 113 -3.67 -0.61 20.41
N ARG A 114 -3.92 -1.79 19.82
CA ARG A 114 -2.89 -2.53 19.07
C ARG A 114 -2.43 -1.80 17.80
N LEU A 115 -3.32 -1.07 17.14
CA LEU A 115 -2.95 -0.22 16.00
C LEU A 115 -1.97 0.86 16.44
N GLU A 116 -2.23 1.52 17.57
CA GLU A 116 -1.33 2.54 18.12
C GLU A 116 0.05 1.96 18.47
N GLU A 117 0.11 0.75 19.05
CA GLU A 117 1.37 0.03 19.26
C GLU A 117 2.10 -0.24 17.93
N ASP A 118 1.39 -0.78 16.93
CA ASP A 118 1.96 -1.14 15.63
C ASP A 118 2.40 0.07 14.78
N MET A 119 1.93 1.28 15.09
CA MET A 119 2.42 2.52 14.48
C MET A 119 3.91 2.74 14.76
N ASP A 120 4.44 2.20 15.86
CA ASP A 120 5.84 2.36 16.20
C ASP A 120 6.79 1.48 15.39
N ASP A 121 6.33 0.36 14.85
CA ASP A 121 7.16 -0.48 13.97
C ASP A 121 6.83 -0.28 12.49
N PHE A 122 5.82 0.54 12.19
CA PHE A 122 5.42 0.88 10.85
C PHE A 122 6.12 2.15 10.32
N TYR A 123 6.70 2.04 9.12
CA TYR A 123 7.36 3.15 8.43
C TYR A 123 6.79 3.33 7.03
N TRP A 124 6.00 4.39 6.85
CA TRP A 124 5.37 4.67 5.56
C TRP A 124 6.36 5.05 4.46
N PHE A 125 7.36 5.83 4.83
CA PHE A 125 8.32 6.39 3.90
C PHE A 125 9.73 6.17 4.41
N THR A 126 10.58 5.70 3.50
CA THR A 126 11.99 5.47 3.78
C THR A 126 12.82 6.22 2.75
N ALA A 127 13.58 7.23 3.15
CA ALA A 127 14.51 7.88 2.24
C ALA A 127 15.82 7.11 2.18
N SER A 128 16.25 6.74 0.96
CA SER A 128 17.61 6.30 0.69
C SER A 128 18.37 7.41 -0.02
N PRO A 129 19.48 7.93 0.54
CA PRO A 129 20.26 9.01 -0.06
C PRO A 129 20.90 8.64 -1.41
N PHE A 130 20.83 7.37 -1.82
CA PHE A 130 21.46 6.84 -3.02
C PHE A 130 20.48 6.47 -4.14
N CYS A 131 19.22 6.91 -4.03
CA CYS A 131 18.16 6.53 -4.96
C CYS A 131 18.40 6.89 -6.43
N GLY A 132 19.13 7.97 -6.72
CA GLY A 132 19.50 8.37 -8.08
C GLY A 132 20.85 7.82 -8.58
N ARG A 133 21.50 6.90 -7.85
CA ARG A 133 22.85 6.40 -8.20
C ARG A 133 22.79 5.13 -9.06
N ARG A 134 23.93 4.78 -9.68
CA ARG A 134 24.07 3.61 -10.58
C ARG A 134 23.54 2.32 -9.93
N LEU A 135 22.95 1.43 -10.73
CA LEU A 135 22.27 0.22 -10.28
C LEU A 135 23.10 -0.66 -9.32
N TRP A 136 24.42 -0.76 -9.56
CA TRP A 136 25.32 -1.53 -8.70
C TRP A 136 25.50 -0.90 -7.30
N ILE A 137 25.51 0.42 -7.19
CA ILE A 137 25.55 1.15 -5.90
C ILE A 137 24.24 0.91 -5.14
N ARG A 138 23.11 0.95 -5.84
CA ARG A 138 21.79 0.65 -5.26
C ARG A 138 21.69 -0.79 -4.75
N LYS A 139 22.29 -1.76 -5.45
CA LYS A 139 22.37 -3.16 -4.99
C LYS A 139 23.24 -3.33 -3.75
N LEU A 140 24.34 -2.58 -3.62
CA LEU A 140 25.21 -2.62 -2.44
C LEU A 140 24.57 -1.94 -1.24
N VAL A 141 24.10 -0.70 -1.41
CA VAL A 141 23.59 0.14 -0.30
C VAL A 141 22.16 -0.23 0.09
N GLY A 142 21.34 -0.72 -0.84
CA GLY A 142 19.98 -1.15 -0.56
C GLY A 142 19.89 -2.24 0.51
N LYS A 143 20.97 -3.00 0.75
CA LYS A 143 21.02 -4.05 1.78
C LYS A 143 21.26 -3.53 3.20
N SER A 144 21.72 -2.29 3.36
CA SER A 144 22.11 -1.75 4.67
C SER A 144 20.99 -0.89 5.27
N ASP A 145 20.41 -1.32 6.38
CA ASP A 145 19.32 -0.58 7.06
C ASP A 145 19.76 0.73 7.73
N CYS A 146 21.03 0.85 8.10
CA CYS A 146 21.57 2.05 8.75
C CYS A 146 21.59 3.29 7.84
N LEU A 147 21.59 3.11 6.51
CA LEU A 147 21.65 4.21 5.55
C LEU A 147 20.26 4.71 5.12
N HIS A 148 19.21 4.23 5.78
CA HIS A 148 17.83 4.54 5.46
C HIS A 148 17.21 5.42 6.54
N LEU A 149 16.76 6.61 6.15
CA LEU A 149 15.98 7.48 7.03
C LEU A 149 14.53 7.02 7.00
N LYS A 150 14.03 6.54 8.14
CA LYS A 150 12.66 6.04 8.26
C LYS A 150 11.77 7.12 8.87
N TYR A 151 10.64 7.39 8.25
CA TYR A 151 9.74 8.47 8.65
C TYR A 151 8.43 7.90 9.19
N LYS A 152 7.97 8.50 10.30
CA LYS A 152 6.69 8.21 10.92
C LYS A 152 5.85 9.47 11.03
N SER A 153 4.53 9.31 10.94
CA SER A 153 3.59 10.40 11.23
C SER A 153 2.28 9.81 11.74
N ARG A 154 2.02 10.00 13.04
CA ARG A 154 0.79 9.51 13.68
C ARG A 154 -0.46 10.09 13.01
N ALA A 155 -0.46 11.38 12.70
CA ALA A 155 -1.58 12.02 12.01
C ALA A 155 -1.85 11.37 10.64
N TYR A 156 -0.79 11.01 9.91
CA TYR A 156 -0.92 10.31 8.64
C TYR A 156 -1.46 8.89 8.81
N TYR A 157 -1.02 8.16 9.84
CA TYR A 157 -1.50 6.81 10.12
C TYR A 157 -2.99 6.79 10.51
N LEU A 158 -3.43 7.77 11.30
CA LEU A 158 -4.85 7.97 11.60
C LEU A 158 -5.66 8.27 10.33
N ALA A 159 -5.09 9.02 9.38
CA ALA A 159 -5.73 9.26 8.09
C ALA A 159 -5.88 7.97 7.25
N LEU A 160 -4.91 7.06 7.30
CA LEU A 160 -5.01 5.74 6.64
C LEU A 160 -6.10 4.87 7.27
N ILE A 161 -6.21 4.87 8.61
CA ILE A 161 -7.28 4.17 9.32
C ILE A 161 -8.65 4.74 8.93
N GLN A 162 -8.76 6.07 8.88
CA GLN A 162 -9.99 6.74 8.46
C GLN A 162 -10.33 6.45 6.99
N GLU A 163 -9.32 6.35 6.12
CA GLU A 163 -9.52 5.93 4.73
C GLU A 163 -10.14 4.53 4.65
N LEU A 164 -9.57 3.54 5.36
CA LEU A 164 -10.15 2.20 5.43
C LEU A 164 -11.60 2.24 5.91
N LYS A 165 -11.88 3.00 6.97
CA LYS A 165 -13.23 3.15 7.52
C LYS A 165 -14.22 3.68 6.48
N VAL A 166 -13.84 4.70 5.70
CA VAL A 166 -14.68 5.26 4.64
C VAL A 166 -14.90 4.27 3.50
N LEU A 167 -13.82 3.59 3.05
CA LEU A 167 -13.89 2.63 1.94
C LEU A 167 -14.75 1.40 2.28
N SER A 168 -14.64 0.91 3.51
CA SER A 168 -15.32 -0.32 3.95
C SER A 168 -16.72 -0.08 4.53
N GLY A 169 -17.03 1.16 4.92
CA GLY A 169 -18.18 1.45 5.76
C GLY A 169 -18.09 0.85 7.17
N ALA A 170 -16.86 0.59 7.66
CA ALA A 170 -16.64 0.03 8.99
C ALA A 170 -17.12 0.97 10.11
N THR A 171 -17.47 0.38 11.25
CA THR A 171 -17.95 1.11 12.43
C THR A 171 -16.98 0.96 13.60
N MET A 172 -16.98 1.96 14.49
CA MET A 172 -16.24 1.88 15.75
C MET A 172 -17.14 1.27 16.81
N ARG A 173 -16.63 0.24 17.51
CA ARG A 173 -17.31 -0.41 18.64
C ARG A 173 -16.46 -0.27 19.89
N SER A 174 -17.10 -0.03 21.03
CA SER A 174 -16.45 -0.07 22.34
C SER A 174 -16.43 -1.50 22.85
N THR A 175 -15.24 -2.00 23.21
CA THR A 175 -15.08 -3.29 23.87
C THR A 175 -14.92 -3.06 25.36
N GLY A 176 -16.02 -2.71 26.04
CA GLY A 176 -16.06 -2.57 27.50
C GLY A 176 -14.98 -1.63 28.07
N SER A 177 -14.25 -2.08 29.09
CA SER A 177 -13.58 -1.19 30.04
C SER A 177 -12.35 -0.43 29.56
N GLN A 178 -11.87 -0.53 28.30
CA GLN A 178 -10.85 0.41 27.79
C GLN A 178 -10.54 0.38 26.28
N GLY A 179 -11.06 -0.55 25.48
CA GLY A 179 -10.67 -0.69 24.07
C GLY A 179 -11.69 -0.15 23.06
N MET A 180 -11.20 0.41 21.96
CA MET A 180 -11.98 0.64 20.75
C MET A 180 -11.57 -0.33 19.63
N VAL A 181 -12.55 -0.78 18.86
CA VAL A 181 -12.35 -1.68 17.74
C VAL A 181 -12.98 -1.10 16.48
N LEU A 182 -12.20 -1.04 15.40
CA LEU A 182 -12.71 -0.80 14.05
C LEU A 182 -13.16 -2.13 13.46
N PHE A 183 -14.44 -2.22 13.11
CA PHE A 183 -15.07 -3.48 12.74
C PHE A 183 -15.88 -3.34 11.44
N LYS A 184 -15.73 -4.34 10.57
CA LYS A 184 -16.61 -4.63 9.44
C LYS A 184 -16.95 -6.12 9.47
N GLY A 185 -18.24 -6.41 9.47
CA GLY A 185 -18.77 -7.74 9.31
C GLY A 185 -19.95 -7.69 8.35
N THR A 186 -20.13 -8.72 7.55
CA THR A 186 -21.41 -8.99 6.92
C THR A 186 -22.45 -9.15 8.04
N GLU A 187 -23.46 -8.28 8.07
CA GLU A 187 -24.63 -8.55 8.91
C GLU A 187 -25.21 -9.88 8.42
N GLY A 188 -25.09 -10.93 9.24
CA GLY A 188 -25.84 -12.14 9.02
C GLY A 188 -27.32 -11.79 9.08
N LEU A 189 -27.95 -11.73 7.90
CA LEU A 189 -29.40 -11.78 7.72
C LEU A 189 -29.93 -13.15 8.18
#